data_AF-A0A9W9ZU59-F1
#
_entry.id   AF-A0A9W9ZU59-F1
#
_cell.length_a   1.000
_cell.length_b   1.000
_cell.length_c   1.000
_cell.angle_alpha   90.00
_cell.angle_beta   90.00
_cell.angle_gamma   90.00
#
_symmetry.space_group_name_H-M   'P 1'
#
loop_
_entity.id
_entity.type
_entity.pdbx_description
1 polymer ?
#
loop_
_entity_poly.entity_id
_entity_poly.type
_entity_poly.pdbx_seq_one_letter_code
_entity_poly.pdbx_strand_id
1 'polypeptide(L)'
;MRTGKKDTPFWSSFVLREGLHTQDEGEYKCIYGVFIGSDSVTVHLAAKPTVDAYGNSSPVETQDNKRTTISCYATGWPTPSITWIRNNQNIVNQDNKYDITTGDDYSELGIVATQKKDQGYYICMARNALGEDNYTFFVSVTDTPKRPSATMRAEKPKYTAVVGTEAMLVCHGEEVFDDPVTFLVWEFNGKEINKSSGHYNITNDFYTIEVGSTPKVRTQLTILDVRYTDSGYYTCIVNSDRVGGLNDTIILEVKAKDKEMKVWMKVVISVVAIILFLTLAVLIFVMWWRRKRKKKLATLAQKYDQENHDVKDVVFISYSTKDYDWIKQSLLPVFDENGVEYVIHSRDFVPGKVWQENMADSVYNSKKVILVMSKKLPFKRVLQGRDVDGATQMYHERRFFVDSGAY
;
A
#
# COMPACT_ATOMS: atom_id res chain seq x y z
N MET A 1 35.24 -104.13 11.58
CA MET A 1 36.48 -103.78 12.30
C MET A 1 37.47 -103.18 11.32
N ARG A 2 37.93 -101.94 11.57
CA ARG A 2 39.06 -101.20 10.97
C ARG A 2 39.07 -101.06 9.43
N THR A 3 39.35 -99.94 8.78
CA THR A 3 39.86 -98.59 9.11
C THR A 3 39.85 -97.82 7.80
N GLY A 4 39.58 -96.51 7.81
CA GLY A 4 40.22 -95.62 6.84
C GLY A 4 39.38 -94.49 6.24
N LYS A 5 39.78 -93.26 6.59
CA LYS A 5 39.63 -91.98 5.85
C LYS A 5 38.23 -91.35 5.88
N LYS A 6 38.05 -90.09 6.26
CA LYS A 6 38.96 -88.94 6.43
C LYS A 6 38.28 -87.96 7.39
N ASP A 7 39.06 -87.36 8.29
CA ASP A 7 38.76 -86.02 8.79
C ASP A 7 38.52 -85.12 7.58
N THR A 8 37.28 -84.72 7.33
CA THR A 8 37.02 -83.55 6.48
C THR A 8 37.14 -82.35 7.40
N PRO A 9 38.18 -81.50 7.29
CA PRO A 9 38.08 -80.19 7.90
C PRO A 9 36.87 -79.52 7.23
N PHE A 10 35.91 -79.05 8.01
CA PHE A 10 34.84 -78.21 7.47
C PHE A 10 35.52 -76.93 6.95
N TRP A 11 35.72 -76.85 5.65
CA TRP A 11 36.24 -75.65 5.00
C TRP A 11 35.11 -75.01 4.19
N SER A 12 35.05 -73.69 4.23
CA SER A 12 34.19 -72.87 3.40
C SER A 12 35.06 -71.84 2.71
N SER A 13 34.80 -71.58 1.44
CA SER A 13 35.52 -70.60 0.63
C SER A 13 34.54 -69.58 0.07
N PHE A 14 34.88 -68.30 0.18
CA PHE A 14 34.15 -67.21 -0.46
C PHE A 14 35.00 -66.64 -1.59
N VAL A 15 34.43 -66.58 -2.79
CA VAL A 15 35.04 -65.94 -3.97
C VAL A 15 34.12 -64.78 -4.34
N LEU A 16 34.66 -63.55 -4.37
CA LEU A 16 33.86 -62.36 -4.70
C LEU A 16 33.31 -62.44 -6.13
N ARG A 17 34.20 -62.44 -7.12
CA ARG A 17 33.91 -62.60 -8.57
C ARG A 17 35.19 -62.65 -9.39
N GLU A 18 35.08 -63.04 -10.66
CA GLU A 18 36.13 -62.84 -11.66
C GLU A 18 36.15 -61.39 -12.15
N GLY A 19 37.33 -60.77 -12.14
CA GLY A 19 37.49 -59.35 -12.49
C GLY A 19 37.00 -58.43 -11.37
N LEU A 20 37.88 -58.09 -10.44
CA LEU A 20 37.58 -57.15 -9.34
C LEU A 20 37.38 -55.73 -9.88
N HIS A 21 36.42 -55.00 -9.30
CA HIS A 21 36.18 -53.58 -9.56
C HIS A 21 36.35 -52.78 -8.27
N THR A 22 36.48 -51.45 -8.37
CA THR A 22 36.67 -50.57 -7.21
C THR A 22 35.57 -50.65 -6.16
N GLN A 23 34.34 -51.02 -6.56
CA GLN A 23 33.22 -51.22 -5.63
C GLN A 23 33.34 -52.50 -4.76
N ASP A 24 34.24 -53.41 -5.12
CA ASP A 24 34.52 -54.62 -4.33
C ASP A 24 35.54 -54.35 -3.21
N GLU A 25 36.08 -53.14 -3.11
CA GLU A 25 37.02 -52.77 -2.05
C GLU A 25 36.31 -52.76 -0.70
N GLY A 26 37.01 -53.22 0.34
CA GLY A 26 36.46 -53.22 1.69
C GLY A 26 36.99 -54.31 2.61
N GLU A 27 36.42 -54.35 3.80
CA GLU A 27 36.70 -55.36 4.81
C GLU A 27 35.76 -56.56 4.64
N TYR A 28 36.34 -57.74 4.43
CA TYR A 28 35.64 -59.01 4.33
C TYR A 28 35.89 -59.81 5.60
N LYS A 29 34.80 -60.19 6.28
CA LYS A 29 34.88 -60.93 7.54
C LYS A 29 34.32 -62.33 7.37
N CYS A 30 35.17 -63.34 7.60
CA CYS A 30 34.75 -64.72 7.71
C CYS A 30 34.43 -65.01 9.18
N ILE A 31 33.17 -65.36 9.47
CA ILE A 31 32.72 -65.62 10.85
C ILE A 31 32.42 -67.11 10.97
N TYR A 32 33.02 -67.74 11.99
CA TYR A 32 32.76 -69.12 12.37
C TYR A 32 32.02 -69.15 13.71
N GLY A 33 30.83 -69.75 13.74
CA GLY A 33 30.00 -69.85 14.94
C GLY A 33 29.80 -71.29 15.40
N VAL A 34 29.91 -71.52 16.70
CA VAL A 34 29.48 -72.74 17.40
C VAL A 34 28.47 -72.35 18.48
N PHE A 35 27.70 -73.29 19.00
CA PHE A 35 26.60 -73.09 19.96
C PHE A 35 26.96 -72.30 21.24
N ILE A 36 28.25 -72.08 21.54
CA ILE A 36 28.75 -71.42 22.77
C ILE A 36 29.69 -70.23 22.44
N GLY A 37 29.94 -69.92 21.18
CA GLY A 37 30.80 -68.78 20.82
C GLY A 37 31.06 -68.65 19.32
N SER A 38 31.53 -67.47 18.90
CA SER A 38 31.93 -67.20 17.51
C SER A 38 33.34 -66.66 17.45
N ASP A 39 34.09 -67.08 16.45
CA ASP A 39 35.39 -66.51 16.08
C ASP A 39 35.30 -65.90 14.67
N SER A 40 36.25 -65.04 14.31
CA SER A 40 36.25 -64.41 12.99
C SER A 40 37.64 -64.04 12.50
N VAL A 41 37.85 -64.18 11.19
CA VAL A 41 39.03 -63.69 10.48
C VAL A 41 38.61 -62.57 9.55
N THR A 42 39.33 -61.46 9.59
CA THR A 42 39.14 -60.31 8.72
C THR A 42 40.20 -60.32 7.61
N VAL A 43 39.78 -60.03 6.38
CA VAL A 43 40.64 -59.82 5.21
C VAL A 43 40.24 -58.49 4.58
N HIS A 44 41.20 -57.62 4.32
CA HIS A 44 40.96 -56.38 3.59
C HIS A 44 41.31 -56.57 2.13
N LEU A 45 40.37 -56.29 1.22
CA LEU A 45 40.70 -56.23 -0.19
C LEU A 45 41.52 -54.97 -0.45
N ALA A 46 42.69 -55.14 -1.05
CA ALA A 46 43.62 -54.05 -1.28
C ALA A 46 43.02 -53.00 -2.23
N ALA A 47 43.18 -51.73 -1.88
CA ALA A 47 42.61 -50.57 -2.55
C ALA A 47 43.72 -49.55 -2.85
N LYS A 48 43.66 -48.90 -4.01
CA LYS A 48 44.59 -47.80 -4.34
C LYS A 48 44.33 -46.60 -3.43
N PRO A 49 45.34 -45.74 -3.19
CA PRO A 49 45.13 -44.53 -2.42
C PRO A 49 44.15 -43.60 -3.13
N THR A 50 43.27 -42.95 -2.37
CA THR A 50 42.43 -41.85 -2.85
C THR A 50 42.59 -40.67 -1.91
N VAL A 51 43.00 -39.52 -2.43
CA VAL A 51 43.24 -38.31 -1.63
C VAL A 51 41.98 -37.46 -1.58
N ASP A 52 41.51 -37.17 -0.37
CA ASP A 52 40.41 -36.25 -0.11
C ASP A 52 40.93 -35.00 0.62
N ALA A 53 40.79 -33.84 -0.02
CA ALA A 53 41.13 -32.54 0.57
C ALA A 53 39.94 -31.95 1.36
N TYR A 54 39.45 -32.68 2.36
CA TYR A 54 38.48 -32.12 3.31
C TYR A 54 39.18 -31.10 4.21
N GLY A 55 38.64 -29.88 4.33
CA GLY A 55 39.08 -28.88 5.33
C GLY A 55 39.80 -27.65 4.77
N ASN A 56 40.56 -27.76 3.67
CA ASN A 56 41.25 -26.63 3.05
C ASN A 56 40.81 -26.47 1.58
N SER A 57 39.98 -25.46 1.29
CA SER A 57 39.73 -25.08 -0.10
C SER A 57 41.00 -24.47 -0.70
N SER A 58 41.33 -24.86 -1.93
CA SER A 58 42.37 -24.21 -2.72
C SER A 58 41.75 -22.99 -3.43
N PRO A 59 42.30 -21.76 -3.28
CA PRO A 59 43.57 -21.44 -2.65
C PRO A 59 43.50 -21.33 -1.11
N VAL A 60 44.57 -21.76 -0.42
CA VAL A 60 44.77 -21.56 1.01
C VAL A 60 45.30 -20.14 1.23
N GLU A 61 44.42 -19.22 1.64
CA GLU A 61 44.79 -17.84 1.93
C GLU A 61 45.46 -17.69 3.29
N THR A 62 46.58 -16.97 3.35
CA THR A 62 47.28 -16.69 4.60
C THR A 62 48.01 -15.34 4.58
N GLN A 63 48.47 -14.90 5.75
CA GLN A 63 49.11 -13.60 5.97
C GLN A 63 50.59 -13.78 6.30
N ASP A 64 51.37 -12.73 6.05
CA ASP A 64 52.78 -12.70 6.44
C ASP A 64 52.97 -12.96 7.95
N ASN A 65 54.00 -13.73 8.28
CA ASN A 65 54.39 -14.15 9.63
C ASN A 65 53.33 -14.95 10.42
N LYS A 66 52.29 -15.50 9.77
CA LYS A 66 51.32 -16.42 10.41
C LYS A 66 51.73 -17.88 10.23
N ARG A 67 51.29 -18.76 11.14
CA ARG A 67 51.36 -20.21 10.94
C ARG A 67 50.16 -20.62 10.08
N THR A 68 50.42 -21.37 9.01
CA THR A 68 49.40 -21.86 8.08
C THR A 68 49.39 -23.38 8.11
N THR A 69 48.24 -24.01 8.34
CA THR A 69 48.12 -25.48 8.34
C THR A 69 47.30 -25.93 7.15
N ILE A 70 47.80 -26.95 6.44
CA ILE A 70 47.11 -27.62 5.33
C ILE A 70 46.90 -29.07 5.74
N SER A 71 45.65 -29.52 5.75
CA SER A 71 45.31 -30.90 6.09
C SER A 71 45.00 -31.69 4.81
N CYS A 72 45.46 -32.93 4.77
CA CYS A 72 45.25 -33.86 3.67
C CYS A 72 44.85 -35.22 4.22
N TYR A 73 43.79 -35.80 3.67
CA TYR A 73 43.29 -37.11 4.06
C TYR A 73 43.46 -38.08 2.90
N ALA A 74 43.78 -39.33 3.19
CA ALA A 74 43.87 -40.35 2.17
C ALA A 74 43.28 -41.67 2.67
N THR A 75 42.45 -42.27 1.83
CA THR A 75 41.91 -43.62 2.03
C THR A 75 42.68 -44.63 1.17
N GLY A 76 42.67 -45.90 1.54
CA GLY A 76 43.33 -46.98 0.78
C GLY A 76 43.83 -48.12 1.67
N TRP A 77 44.09 -49.30 1.08
CA TRP A 77 44.60 -50.45 1.81
C TRP A 77 45.66 -51.24 1.02
N PRO A 78 46.86 -51.56 1.57
CA PRO A 78 47.36 -51.15 2.88
C PRO A 78 47.39 -49.64 3.07
N THR A 79 47.27 -49.18 4.32
CA THR A 79 47.21 -47.77 4.69
C THR A 79 48.27 -46.96 3.94
N PRO A 80 47.88 -45.93 3.17
CA PRO A 80 48.83 -45.18 2.34
C PRO A 80 49.75 -44.30 3.18
N SER A 81 51.01 -44.20 2.78
CA SER A 81 51.92 -43.18 3.31
C SER A 81 51.64 -41.85 2.64
N ILE A 82 51.42 -40.79 3.42
CA ILE A 82 51.21 -39.44 2.92
C ILE A 82 52.51 -38.64 3.01
N THR A 83 52.86 -37.94 1.93
CA THR A 83 54.05 -37.09 1.83
C THR A 83 53.71 -35.75 1.22
N TRP A 84 54.45 -34.71 1.60
CA TRP A 84 54.26 -33.35 1.07
C TRP A 84 55.40 -32.99 0.14
N ILE A 85 55.08 -32.40 -1.01
CA ILE A 85 56.04 -32.04 -2.06
C ILE A 85 55.88 -30.57 -2.43
N ARG A 86 57.01 -29.85 -2.51
CA ARG A 86 57.09 -28.47 -2.99
C ARG A 86 58.30 -28.32 -3.91
N ASN A 87 58.15 -27.63 -5.04
CA ASN A 87 59.22 -27.43 -6.02
C ASN A 87 59.93 -28.74 -6.43
N ASN A 88 59.15 -29.81 -6.61
CA ASN A 88 59.62 -31.16 -6.94
C ASN A 88 60.54 -31.80 -5.88
N GLN A 89 60.53 -31.31 -4.64
CA GLN A 89 61.28 -31.87 -3.51
C GLN A 89 60.34 -32.24 -2.37
N ASN A 90 60.65 -33.33 -1.67
CA ASN A 90 59.91 -33.74 -0.48
C ASN A 90 60.15 -32.74 0.64
N ILE A 91 59.06 -32.27 1.25
CA ILE A 91 59.11 -31.49 2.47
C ILE A 91 59.40 -32.45 3.63
N VAL A 92 60.43 -32.12 4.39
CA VAL A 92 60.86 -32.89 5.55
C VAL A 92 60.86 -31.99 6.78
N ASN A 93 60.63 -32.59 7.95
CA ASN A 93 60.61 -31.90 9.25
C ASN A 93 62.06 -31.62 9.73
N GLN A 94 62.89 -30.99 8.87
CA GLN A 94 64.33 -30.77 9.12
C GLN A 94 64.72 -29.29 9.16
N ASP A 95 63.88 -28.41 8.60
CA ASP A 95 64.02 -26.97 8.73
C ASP A 95 62.84 -26.49 9.55
N ASN A 96 63.07 -25.69 10.60
CA ASN A 96 62.07 -25.05 11.49
C ASN A 96 60.91 -24.31 10.77
N LYS A 97 60.93 -24.32 9.43
CA LYS A 97 59.92 -23.80 8.53
C LYS A 97 58.68 -24.69 8.40
N TYR A 98 58.84 -26.02 8.42
CA TYR A 98 57.74 -26.95 8.21
C TYR A 98 57.59 -27.89 9.40
N ASP A 99 56.37 -28.08 9.85
CA ASP A 99 55.98 -29.03 10.88
C ASP A 99 55.00 -30.03 10.27
N ILE A 100 55.31 -31.32 10.31
CA ILE A 100 54.46 -32.36 9.69
C ILE A 100 53.96 -33.29 10.79
N THR A 101 52.63 -33.36 10.92
CA THR A 101 51.95 -34.31 11.81
C THR A 101 51.21 -35.33 10.96
N THR A 102 51.53 -36.61 11.09
CA THR A 102 50.92 -37.68 10.28
C THR A 102 50.24 -38.70 11.20
N GLY A 103 48.97 -39.00 10.91
CA GLY A 103 48.19 -40.07 11.52
C GLY A 103 48.01 -41.24 10.55
N ASP A 104 47.04 -42.11 10.85
CA ASP A 104 46.79 -43.31 10.04
C ASP A 104 46.19 -42.98 8.67
N ASP A 105 45.26 -42.02 8.59
CA ASP A 105 44.51 -41.66 7.38
C ASP A 105 44.65 -40.18 6.99
N TYR A 106 45.51 -39.43 7.69
CA TYR A 106 45.70 -38.00 7.46
C TYR A 106 47.15 -37.54 7.67
N SER A 107 47.49 -36.41 7.04
CA SER A 107 48.72 -35.67 7.29
C SER A 107 48.44 -34.18 7.27
N GLU A 108 49.02 -33.44 8.21
CA GLU A 108 48.94 -31.99 8.30
C GLU A 108 50.33 -31.38 8.09
N LEU A 109 50.39 -30.41 7.19
CA LEU A 109 51.57 -29.58 6.96
C LEU A 109 51.36 -28.20 7.58
N GLY A 110 52.08 -27.92 8.66
CA GLY A 110 52.21 -26.61 9.26
C GLY A 110 53.38 -25.82 8.64
N ILE A 111 53.09 -24.72 7.96
CA ILE A 111 54.07 -23.74 7.50
C ILE A 111 54.23 -22.69 8.59
N VAL A 112 55.40 -22.63 9.23
CA VAL A 112 55.69 -21.70 10.32
C VAL A 112 56.08 -20.34 9.75
N ALA A 113 55.53 -19.25 10.31
CA ALA A 113 55.87 -17.88 9.95
C ALA A 113 55.92 -17.66 8.43
N THR A 114 54.77 -17.87 7.76
CA THR A 114 54.64 -17.82 6.31
C THR A 114 55.10 -16.48 5.75
N GLN A 115 55.90 -16.50 4.69
CA GLN A 115 56.45 -15.33 4.02
C GLN A 115 56.04 -15.31 2.54
N LYS A 116 56.20 -14.19 1.85
CA LYS A 116 55.87 -14.08 0.43
C LYS A 116 56.54 -15.15 -0.44
N LYS A 117 57.77 -15.54 -0.11
CA LYS A 117 58.52 -16.61 -0.77
C LYS A 117 57.93 -18.02 -0.56
N ASP A 118 57.03 -18.19 0.41
CA ASP A 118 56.36 -19.46 0.71
C ASP A 118 55.08 -19.66 -0.08
N GLN A 119 54.63 -18.63 -0.79
CA GLN A 119 53.55 -18.70 -1.76
C GLN A 119 53.88 -19.72 -2.84
N GLY A 120 52.88 -20.49 -3.28
CA GLY A 120 53.01 -21.44 -4.38
C GLY A 120 52.24 -22.73 -4.16
N TYR A 121 52.58 -23.73 -4.98
CA TYR A 121 51.92 -25.03 -4.97
C TYR A 121 52.56 -25.99 -3.98
N TYR A 122 51.70 -26.66 -3.21
CA TYR A 122 52.05 -27.72 -2.26
C TYR A 122 51.24 -28.95 -2.65
N ILE A 123 51.92 -30.06 -2.88
CA ILE A 123 51.28 -31.31 -3.31
C ILE A 123 51.27 -32.26 -2.12
N CYS A 124 50.10 -32.73 -1.74
CA CYS A 124 49.95 -33.89 -0.88
C CYS A 124 49.90 -35.14 -1.76
N MET A 125 50.79 -36.10 -1.50
CA MET A 125 50.91 -37.34 -2.26
C MET A 125 50.70 -38.53 -1.33
N ALA A 126 49.67 -39.33 -1.60
CA ALA A 126 49.39 -40.58 -0.90
C ALA A 126 49.84 -41.77 -1.74
N ARG A 127 50.57 -42.71 -1.14
CA ARG A 127 51.15 -43.86 -1.85
C ARG A 127 51.02 -45.15 -1.04
N ASN A 128 50.66 -46.24 -1.72
CA ASN A 128 50.76 -47.59 -1.18
C ASN A 128 51.32 -48.56 -2.24
N ALA A 129 51.30 -49.87 -1.96
CA ALA A 129 51.83 -50.89 -2.87
C ALA A 129 51.10 -51.00 -4.21
N LEU A 130 49.88 -50.46 -4.33
CA LEU A 130 49.03 -50.55 -5.52
C LEU A 130 49.11 -49.30 -6.41
N GLY A 131 49.57 -48.17 -5.89
CA GLY A 131 49.68 -46.93 -6.65
C GLY A 131 49.81 -45.70 -5.78
N GLU A 132 49.52 -44.56 -6.39
CA GLU A 132 49.58 -43.24 -5.77
C GLU A 132 48.44 -42.35 -6.28
N ASP A 133 48.06 -41.38 -5.45
CA ASP A 133 47.13 -40.31 -5.78
C ASP A 133 47.57 -39.02 -5.08
N ASN A 134 47.16 -37.86 -5.60
CA ASN A 134 47.60 -36.58 -5.06
C ASN A 134 46.55 -35.47 -5.13
N TYR A 135 46.74 -34.46 -4.27
CA TYR A 135 46.00 -33.21 -4.31
C TYR A 135 46.95 -32.02 -4.22
N THR A 136 46.70 -31.01 -5.06
CA THR A 136 47.54 -29.81 -5.14
C THR A 136 46.84 -28.60 -4.53
N PHE A 137 47.43 -28.06 -3.48
CA PHE A 137 47.01 -26.83 -2.82
C PHE A 137 47.81 -25.64 -3.36
N PHE A 138 47.15 -24.51 -3.62
CA PHE A 138 47.83 -23.24 -3.86
C PHE A 138 47.79 -22.39 -2.59
N VAL A 139 48.93 -22.14 -1.97
CA VAL A 139 49.05 -21.23 -0.82
C VAL A 139 49.26 -19.81 -1.34
N SER A 140 48.38 -18.89 -0.94
CA SER A 140 48.44 -17.46 -1.29
C SER A 140 48.83 -16.64 -0.05
N VAL A 141 49.94 -15.90 -0.13
CA VAL A 141 50.45 -15.10 1.00
C VAL A 141 50.22 -13.61 0.73
N THR A 142 49.50 -12.98 1.64
CA THR A 142 49.18 -11.54 1.58
C THR A 142 50.06 -10.75 2.54
N ASP A 143 50.75 -9.73 2.01
CA ASP A 143 51.62 -8.83 2.80
C ASP A 143 50.79 -7.81 3.60
N THR A 144 49.54 -7.62 3.21
CA THR A 144 48.56 -6.89 3.99
C THR A 144 47.88 -7.89 4.91
N PRO A 145 47.84 -7.69 6.24
CA PRO A 145 46.83 -8.37 7.04
C PRO A 145 45.50 -8.14 6.33
N LYS A 146 44.71 -9.19 6.13
CA LYS A 146 43.32 -9.05 5.72
C LYS A 146 42.71 -8.22 6.83
N ARG A 147 42.68 -6.90 6.61
CA ARG A 147 42.21 -5.95 7.61
C ARG A 147 40.80 -6.47 7.89
N PRO A 148 40.44 -6.72 9.16
CA PRO A 148 39.04 -6.77 9.51
C PRO A 148 38.48 -5.43 9.04
N SER A 149 37.91 -5.45 7.83
CA SER A 149 37.48 -4.24 7.15
C SER A 149 36.08 -4.11 7.64
N ALA A 150 35.98 -3.55 8.84
CA ALA A 150 34.70 -3.32 9.48
C ALA A 150 33.73 -2.80 8.42
N THR A 151 32.54 -3.37 8.42
CA THR A 151 31.53 -3.05 7.42
C THR A 151 30.33 -2.43 8.10
N MET A 152 29.60 -1.63 7.34
CA MET A 152 28.25 -1.21 7.69
C MET A 152 27.36 -1.54 6.51
N ARG A 153 26.22 -2.18 6.77
CA ARG A 153 25.26 -2.60 5.75
C ARG A 153 23.83 -2.39 6.21
N ALA A 154 23.03 -1.78 5.35
CA ALA A 154 21.59 -1.68 5.49
C ALA A 154 20.95 -3.07 5.35
N GLU A 155 20.09 -3.44 6.30
CA GLU A 155 19.33 -4.70 6.23
C GLU A 155 18.40 -4.71 5.02
N LYS A 156 17.83 -3.55 4.70
CA LYS A 156 16.92 -3.37 3.57
C LYS A 156 17.19 -2.03 2.87
N PRO A 157 17.99 -2.01 1.78
CA PRO A 157 18.37 -0.77 1.08
C PRO A 157 17.19 0.03 0.52
N LYS A 158 16.06 -0.61 0.24
CA LYS A 158 14.80 0.04 -0.17
C LYS A 158 13.67 -0.37 0.77
N TYR A 159 13.20 0.56 1.58
CA TYR A 159 12.14 0.35 2.55
C TYR A 159 10.86 1.06 2.11
N THR A 160 9.71 0.41 2.29
CA THR A 160 8.41 1.03 2.00
C THR A 160 7.59 1.07 3.28
N ALA A 161 7.16 2.27 3.68
CA ALA A 161 6.30 2.50 4.84
C ALA A 161 4.94 3.07 4.43
N VAL A 162 3.96 3.00 5.32
CA VAL A 162 2.62 3.55 5.12
C VAL A 162 2.44 4.77 6.03
N VAL A 163 1.72 5.79 5.55
CA VAL A 163 1.46 6.98 6.37
C VAL A 163 0.74 6.62 7.68
N GLY A 164 1.22 7.18 8.79
CA GLY A 164 0.69 7.02 10.15
C GLY A 164 1.09 5.71 10.83
N THR A 165 2.00 4.91 10.25
CA THR A 165 2.58 3.74 10.92
C THR A 165 3.97 4.07 11.47
N GLU A 166 4.60 3.12 12.13
CA GLU A 166 6.02 3.20 12.47
C GLU A 166 6.86 2.55 11.37
N ALA A 167 8.04 3.10 11.07
CA ALA A 167 9.02 2.50 10.18
C ALA A 167 10.31 2.23 10.94
N MET A 168 10.87 1.02 10.78
CA MET A 168 12.11 0.61 11.43
C MET A 168 13.18 0.37 10.38
N LEU A 169 14.17 1.27 10.35
CA LEU A 169 15.32 1.18 9.46
C LEU A 169 16.50 0.61 10.26
N VAL A 170 17.17 -0.40 9.72
CA VAL A 170 18.19 -1.17 10.45
C VAL A 170 19.46 -1.28 9.61
N CYS A 171 20.59 -1.02 10.25
CA CYS A 171 21.91 -1.34 9.72
C CYS A 171 22.65 -2.28 10.67
N HIS A 172 23.43 -3.18 10.06
CA HIS A 172 24.30 -4.12 10.74
C HIS A 172 25.75 -3.80 10.41
N GLY A 173 26.61 -3.83 11.41
CA GLY A 173 28.04 -3.72 11.23
C GLY A 173 28.79 -4.92 11.79
N GLU A 174 29.83 -5.32 11.07
CA GLU A 174 30.74 -6.39 11.46
C GLU A 174 32.09 -5.79 11.86
N GLU A 175 32.71 -6.36 12.89
CA GLU A 175 34.01 -5.94 13.43
C GLU A 175 34.00 -4.50 14.01
N VAL A 176 32.83 -4.03 14.41
CA VAL A 176 32.64 -2.73 15.07
C VAL A 176 32.64 -2.94 16.59
N PHE A 177 33.59 -2.31 17.27
CA PHE A 177 33.75 -2.39 18.71
C PHE A 177 32.98 -1.26 19.42
N ASP A 178 32.36 -1.61 20.55
CA ASP A 178 31.91 -0.63 21.53
C ASP A 178 33.15 -0.05 22.24
N ASP A 179 33.48 1.19 21.92
CA ASP A 179 34.69 1.88 22.37
C ASP A 179 34.33 3.37 22.54
N PRO A 180 34.95 4.10 23.48
CA PRO A 180 34.55 5.49 23.79
C PRO A 180 34.63 6.46 22.61
N VAL A 181 35.43 6.16 21.59
CA VAL A 181 35.56 6.97 20.37
C VAL A 181 34.69 6.47 19.21
N THR A 182 33.93 5.39 19.38
CA THR A 182 32.97 4.90 18.39
C THR A 182 31.65 5.65 18.52
N PHE A 183 31.23 6.33 17.46
CA PHE A 183 29.94 7.03 17.42
C PHE A 183 29.07 6.56 16.26
N LEU A 184 27.78 6.38 16.57
CA LEU A 184 26.72 5.94 15.68
C LEU A 184 25.75 7.09 15.45
N VAL A 185 25.65 7.50 14.18
CA VAL A 185 24.87 8.64 13.74
C VAL A 185 23.94 8.22 12.61
N TRP A 186 22.75 8.80 12.58
CA TRP A 186 21.84 8.70 11.44
C TRP A 186 21.68 10.07 10.80
N GLU A 187 21.76 10.10 9.48
CA GLU A 187 21.47 11.28 8.67
C GLU A 187 20.21 11.07 7.84
N PHE A 188 19.41 12.12 7.69
CA PHE A 188 18.31 12.20 6.75
C PHE A 188 18.64 13.24 5.68
N ASN A 189 18.73 12.80 4.42
CA ASN A 189 19.10 13.63 3.26
C ASN A 189 20.41 14.42 3.48
N GLY A 190 21.42 13.77 4.09
CA GLY A 190 22.74 14.36 4.35
C GLY A 190 22.78 15.32 5.55
N LYS A 191 21.73 15.35 6.38
CA LYS A 191 21.71 16.11 7.62
C LYS A 191 21.50 15.20 8.81
N GLU A 192 22.33 15.34 9.84
CA GLU A 192 22.20 14.59 11.09
C GLU A 192 20.79 14.73 11.70
N ILE A 193 20.22 13.60 12.11
CA ILE A 193 18.89 13.52 12.69
C ILE A 193 18.91 14.05 14.11
N ASN A 194 18.04 15.03 14.37
CA ASN A 194 17.85 15.55 15.72
C ASN A 194 17.00 14.58 16.58
N LYS A 195 17.66 13.91 17.52
CA LYS A 195 17.06 12.99 18.51
C LYS A 195 16.05 13.66 19.45
N SER A 196 16.13 14.98 19.65
CA SER A 196 15.23 15.70 20.57
C SER A 196 13.84 15.98 20.00
N SER A 197 13.59 15.64 18.73
CA SER A 197 12.33 15.96 18.04
C SER A 197 11.15 15.06 18.43
N GLY A 198 11.40 13.91 19.07
CA GLY A 198 10.38 12.91 19.42
C GLY A 198 9.79 12.16 18.22
N HIS A 199 10.10 12.57 16.98
CA HIS A 199 9.69 11.89 15.74
C HIS A 199 10.57 10.67 15.43
N TYR A 200 11.80 10.68 15.94
CA TYR A 200 12.82 9.66 15.72
C TYR A 200 13.25 9.05 17.04
N ASN A 201 13.38 7.73 17.07
CA ASN A 201 14.01 6.99 18.16
C ASN A 201 15.16 6.14 17.60
N ILE A 202 16.34 6.18 18.24
CA ILE A 202 17.54 5.49 17.77
C ILE A 202 18.02 4.56 18.88
N THR A 203 18.17 3.27 18.55
CA THR A 203 18.75 2.25 19.42
C THR A 203 19.99 1.66 18.79
N ASN A 204 21.03 1.45 19.61
CA ASN A 204 22.33 0.94 19.20
C ASN A 204 22.69 -0.23 20.11
N ASP A 205 22.88 -1.41 19.52
CA ASP A 205 23.17 -2.65 20.24
C ASP A 205 24.51 -3.22 19.76
N PHE A 206 25.48 -3.29 20.67
CA PHE A 206 26.77 -3.95 20.42
C PHE A 206 26.76 -5.35 21.05
N TYR A 207 27.21 -6.36 20.32
CA TYR A 207 27.16 -7.75 20.78
C TYR A 207 28.24 -8.65 20.16
N THR A 208 28.54 -9.76 20.82
CA THR A 208 29.37 -10.86 20.33
C THR A 208 28.59 -12.17 20.46
N ILE A 209 28.56 -12.99 19.40
CA ILE A 209 27.80 -14.25 19.40
C ILE A 209 28.47 -15.31 20.28
N GLU A 210 29.80 -15.39 20.24
CA GLU A 210 30.61 -16.28 21.08
C GLU A 210 31.81 -15.53 21.66
N VAL A 211 32.34 -15.99 22.79
CA VAL A 211 33.54 -15.42 23.41
C VAL A 211 34.72 -15.60 22.45
N GLY A 212 35.31 -14.51 21.98
CA GLY A 212 36.38 -14.51 20.97
C GLY A 212 35.91 -14.38 19.51
N SER A 213 34.60 -14.32 19.26
CA SER A 213 34.07 -13.95 17.94
C SER A 213 34.30 -12.47 17.62
N THR A 214 34.19 -12.11 16.34
CA THR A 214 34.21 -10.72 15.88
C THR A 214 33.03 -9.93 16.48
N PRO A 215 33.27 -8.72 17.02
CA PRO A 215 32.19 -7.89 17.56
C PRO A 215 31.26 -7.42 16.44
N LYS A 216 29.99 -7.24 16.77
CA LYS A 216 28.95 -6.80 15.86
C LYS A 216 28.19 -5.63 16.45
N VAL A 217 27.66 -4.78 15.59
CA VAL A 217 26.76 -3.69 15.96
C VAL A 217 25.47 -3.78 15.17
N ARG A 218 24.35 -3.47 15.81
CA ARG A 218 23.06 -3.26 15.18
C ARG A 218 22.56 -1.87 15.57
N THR A 219 22.35 -1.01 14.59
CA THR A 219 21.73 0.30 14.81
C THR A 219 20.38 0.35 14.13
N GLN A 220 19.39 0.84 14.87
CA GLN A 220 18.01 0.93 14.41
C GLN A 220 17.50 2.34 14.61
N LEU A 221 16.99 2.92 13.52
CA LEU A 221 16.22 4.16 13.52
C LEU A 221 14.74 3.81 13.38
N THR A 222 13.96 4.13 14.39
CA THR A 222 12.50 4.05 14.37
C THR A 222 11.92 5.44 14.08
N ILE A 223 11.15 5.55 13.01
CA ILE A 223 10.39 6.75 12.63
C ILE A 223 8.96 6.55 13.11
N LEU A 224 8.50 7.44 14.00
CA LEU A 224 7.16 7.40 14.58
C LEU A 224 6.19 8.21 13.72
N ASP A 225 4.93 7.78 13.61
CA ASP A 225 3.88 8.50 12.86
C ASP A 225 4.35 8.94 11.45
N VAL A 226 4.73 7.98 10.61
CA VAL A 226 5.35 8.22 9.29
C VAL A 226 4.52 9.17 8.43
N ARG A 227 5.18 10.18 7.86
CA ARG A 227 4.61 11.23 7.00
C ARG A 227 5.18 11.15 5.60
N TYR A 228 4.50 11.75 4.61
CA TYR A 228 5.05 11.85 3.25
C TYR A 228 6.39 12.58 3.20
N THR A 229 6.61 13.53 4.12
CA THR A 229 7.86 14.29 4.25
C THR A 229 9.03 13.47 4.77
N ASP A 230 8.78 12.29 5.32
CA ASP A 230 9.83 11.38 5.78
C ASP A 230 10.40 10.55 4.62
N SER A 231 9.83 10.64 3.42
CA SER A 231 10.44 9.98 2.26
C SER A 231 11.80 10.60 1.93
N GLY A 232 12.81 9.76 1.72
CA GLY A 232 14.15 10.21 1.39
C GLY A 232 15.23 9.18 1.67
N TYR A 233 16.45 9.68 1.85
CA TYR A 233 17.65 8.88 2.05
C TYR A 233 18.07 8.93 3.52
N TYR A 234 18.08 7.77 4.16
CA TYR A 234 18.53 7.61 5.54
C TYR A 234 19.87 6.89 5.56
N THR A 235 20.91 7.58 6.01
CA THR A 235 22.26 7.03 6.05
C THR A 235 22.63 6.71 7.49
N CYS A 236 22.98 5.46 7.75
CA CYS A 236 23.58 5.05 9.03
C CYS A 236 25.09 5.21 8.92
N ILE A 237 25.70 5.88 9.90
CA ILE A 237 27.11 6.23 9.90
C ILE A 237 27.73 5.71 11.20
N VAL A 238 28.84 5.00 11.06
CA VAL A 238 29.73 4.62 12.15
C VAL A 238 31.06 5.29 11.92
N ASN A 239 31.56 6.00 12.92
CA ASN A 239 32.90 6.54 12.86
C ASN A 239 33.67 6.18 14.14
N SER A 240 34.92 5.81 13.98
CA SER A 240 35.82 5.38 15.06
C SER A 240 37.27 5.44 14.55
N ASP A 241 38.23 5.66 15.44
CA ASP A 241 39.66 5.73 15.08
C ASP A 241 40.21 4.41 14.51
N ARG A 242 39.60 3.26 14.88
CA ARG A 242 40.03 1.92 14.43
C ARG A 242 39.46 1.53 13.08
N VAL A 243 38.28 2.03 12.76
CA VAL A 243 37.43 1.58 11.66
C VAL A 243 37.37 2.61 10.52
N GLY A 244 37.58 3.88 10.83
CA GLY A 244 37.28 4.99 9.93
C GLY A 244 35.77 5.25 9.82
N GLY A 245 35.39 6.21 8.99
CA GLY A 245 33.99 6.51 8.71
C GLY A 245 33.40 5.48 7.74
N LEU A 246 32.51 4.62 8.23
CA LEU A 246 31.71 3.69 7.44
C LEU A 246 30.27 4.17 7.38
N ASN A 247 29.60 3.92 6.27
CA ASN A 247 28.19 4.22 6.14
C ASN A 247 27.48 3.30 5.16
N ASP A 248 26.16 3.25 5.26
CA ASP A 248 25.29 2.72 4.21
C ASP A 248 23.96 3.48 4.22
N THR A 249 23.22 3.43 3.11
CA THR A 249 22.02 4.24 2.89
C THR A 249 20.79 3.40 2.60
N ILE A 250 19.69 3.74 3.27
CA ILE A 250 18.36 3.19 3.07
C ILE A 250 17.47 4.24 2.39
N ILE A 251 16.82 3.85 1.30
CA ILE A 251 15.81 4.67 0.62
C ILE A 251 14.45 4.36 1.22
N LEU A 252 13.79 5.37 1.80
CA LEU A 252 12.44 5.25 2.35
C LEU A 252 11.40 5.80 1.38
N GLU A 253 10.51 4.93 0.91
CA GLU A 253 9.33 5.27 0.11
C GLU A 253 8.07 5.22 0.99
N VAL A 254 7.27 6.29 0.98
CA VAL A 254 6.04 6.38 1.79
C VAL A 254 4.81 6.23 0.91
N LYS A 255 3.95 5.27 1.24
CA LYS A 255 2.68 5.00 0.54
C LYS A 255 1.48 5.49 1.34
N ALA A 256 0.43 5.88 0.62
CA ALA A 256 -0.85 6.23 1.21
C ALA A 256 -1.46 5.03 1.96
N LYS A 257 -2.24 5.31 3.01
CA LYS A 257 -3.05 4.31 3.72
C LYS A 257 -4.20 3.86 2.81
N ASP A 258 -3.89 2.96 1.89
CA ASP A 258 -4.72 2.69 0.72
C ASP A 258 -5.66 1.51 0.99
N LYS A 259 -6.89 1.82 1.46
CA LYS A 259 -8.11 0.99 1.38
C LYS A 259 -9.36 1.75 1.85
N GLU A 260 -9.26 2.49 2.94
CA GLU A 260 -10.37 3.28 3.53
C GLU A 260 -10.86 4.38 2.57
N MET A 261 -9.94 5.13 1.96
CA MET A 261 -10.28 6.29 1.15
C MET A 261 -10.96 5.93 -0.19
N LYS A 262 -10.61 4.78 -0.78
CA LYS A 262 -11.29 4.28 -1.99
C LYS A 262 -12.72 3.79 -1.70
N VAL A 263 -12.94 3.21 -0.52
CA VAL A 263 -14.29 2.83 -0.06
C VAL A 263 -15.12 4.07 0.22
N TRP A 264 -14.58 5.03 0.98
CA TRP A 264 -15.25 6.30 1.27
C TRP A 264 -15.61 7.09 0.00
N MET A 265 -14.71 7.17 -0.97
CA MET A 265 -14.98 7.87 -2.23
C MET A 265 -16.08 7.20 -3.05
N LYS A 266 -16.15 5.86 -3.06
CA LYS A 266 -17.27 5.12 -3.69
C LYS A 266 -18.61 5.36 -2.98
N VAL A 267 -18.60 5.46 -1.65
CA VAL A 267 -19.80 5.79 -0.86
C VAL A 267 -20.27 7.21 -1.19
N VAL A 268 -19.37 8.19 -1.20
CA VAL A 268 -19.72 9.59 -1.52
C VAL A 268 -20.29 9.72 -2.93
N ILE A 269 -19.68 9.10 -3.93
CA ILE A 269 -20.18 9.14 -5.32
C ILE A 269 -21.58 8.50 -5.42
N SER A 270 -21.81 7.39 -4.71
CA SER A 270 -23.11 6.72 -4.67
C SER A 270 -24.19 7.62 -4.04
N VAL A 271 -23.87 8.30 -2.94
CA VAL A 271 -24.79 9.23 -2.26
C VAL A 271 -25.13 10.43 -3.15
N VAL A 272 -24.12 11.04 -3.80
CA VAL A 272 -24.34 12.17 -4.71
C VAL A 272 -25.21 11.76 -5.90
N ALA A 273 -24.99 10.57 -6.48
CA ALA A 273 -25.80 10.06 -7.57
C ALA A 273 -27.27 9.86 -7.16
N ILE A 274 -27.53 9.35 -5.95
CA ILE A 274 -28.88 9.19 -5.40
C ILE A 274 -29.56 10.56 -5.25
N ILE A 275 -28.85 11.55 -4.71
CA ILE A 275 -29.40 12.92 -4.55
C ILE A 275 -29.75 13.53 -5.91
N LEU A 276 -28.87 13.40 -6.91
CA LEU A 276 -29.13 13.89 -8.27
C LEU A 276 -30.34 13.18 -8.90
N PHE A 277 -30.50 11.88 -8.69
CA PHE A 277 -31.65 11.14 -9.19
C PHE A 277 -32.96 11.58 -8.51
N LEU A 278 -32.96 11.73 -7.18
CA LEU A 278 -34.13 12.17 -6.42
C LEU A 278 -34.54 13.61 -6.80
N THR A 279 -33.57 14.51 -6.96
CA THR A 279 -33.84 15.89 -7.38
C THR A 279 -34.43 15.93 -8.80
N LEU A 280 -33.90 15.14 -9.73
CA LEU A 280 -34.47 15.01 -11.08
C LEU A 280 -35.89 14.43 -11.05
N ALA A 281 -36.14 13.40 -10.24
CA ALA A 281 -37.46 12.79 -10.09
C ALA A 281 -38.48 13.80 -9.53
N VAL A 282 -38.09 14.61 -8.54
CA VAL A 282 -38.93 15.69 -8.00
C VAL A 282 -39.20 16.75 -9.07
N LEU A 283 -38.20 17.16 -9.86
CA LEU A 283 -38.40 18.11 -10.97
C LEU A 283 -39.37 17.56 -12.02
N ILE A 284 -39.21 16.29 -12.42
CA ILE A 284 -40.12 15.61 -13.35
C ILE A 284 -41.53 15.57 -12.77
N PHE A 285 -41.68 15.22 -11.49
CA PHE A 285 -42.97 15.20 -10.80
C PHE A 285 -43.61 16.59 -10.76
N VAL A 286 -42.85 17.64 -10.42
CA VAL A 286 -43.33 19.04 -10.41
C VAL A 286 -43.74 19.48 -11.82
N MET A 287 -42.96 19.15 -12.85
CA MET A 287 -43.30 19.46 -14.24
C MET A 287 -44.57 18.72 -14.68
N TRP A 288 -44.69 17.44 -14.36
CA TRP A 288 -45.87 16.63 -14.62
C TRP A 288 -47.11 17.18 -13.89
N TRP A 289 -46.96 17.53 -12.61
CA TRP A 289 -48.00 18.14 -11.78
C TRP A 289 -48.44 19.49 -12.33
N ARG A 290 -47.50 20.35 -12.73
CA ARG A 290 -47.78 21.65 -13.38
C ARG A 290 -48.53 21.45 -14.69
N ARG A 291 -48.12 20.49 -15.53
CA ARG A 291 -48.82 20.16 -16.79
C ARG A 291 -50.24 19.66 -16.51
N LYS A 292 -50.42 18.76 -15.55
CA LYS A 292 -51.73 18.23 -15.15
C LYS A 292 -52.64 19.34 -14.60
N ARG A 293 -52.11 20.24 -13.78
CA ARG A 293 -52.82 21.41 -13.24
C ARG A 293 -53.22 22.40 -14.34
N LYS A 294 -52.33 22.69 -15.30
CA LYS A 294 -52.64 23.52 -16.47
C LYS A 294 -53.78 22.92 -17.31
N LYS A 295 -53.75 21.61 -17.58
CA LYS A 295 -54.84 20.93 -18.30
C LYS A 295 -56.18 21.05 -17.57
N LYS A 296 -56.18 20.87 -16.24
CA LYS A 296 -57.39 21.01 -15.40
C LYS A 296 -57.92 22.45 -15.36
N LEU A 297 -57.03 23.44 -15.36
CA LEU A 297 -57.41 24.86 -15.42
C LEU A 297 -57.95 25.25 -16.81
N ALA A 298 -57.38 24.71 -17.89
CA ALA A 298 -57.86 24.95 -19.24
C ALA A 298 -59.28 24.40 -19.47
N THR A 299 -59.58 23.19 -18.97
CA THR A 299 -60.94 22.65 -19.02
C THR A 299 -61.93 23.43 -18.15
N LEU A 300 -61.51 23.94 -17.00
CA LEU A 300 -62.34 24.84 -16.18
C LEU A 300 -62.57 26.19 -16.87
N ALA A 301 -61.56 26.77 -17.50
CA ALA A 301 -61.67 28.01 -18.27
C ALA A 301 -62.62 27.84 -19.46
N GLN A 302 -62.52 26.72 -20.19
CA GLN A 302 -63.42 26.39 -21.28
C GLN A 302 -64.87 26.21 -20.80
N LYS A 303 -65.06 25.57 -19.63
CA LYS A 303 -66.39 25.44 -19.00
C LYS A 303 -66.96 26.79 -18.58
N TYR A 304 -66.12 27.71 -18.07
CA TYR A 304 -66.49 29.08 -17.71
C TYR A 304 -66.85 29.93 -18.94
N ASP A 305 -66.10 29.82 -20.03
CA ASP A 305 -66.39 30.53 -21.29
C ASP A 305 -67.72 30.06 -21.89
N GLN A 306 -68.01 28.76 -21.81
CA GLN A 306 -69.24 28.18 -22.32
C GLN A 306 -70.47 28.59 -21.49
N GLU A 307 -70.31 28.85 -20.19
CA GLU A 307 -71.37 29.37 -19.30
C GLU A 307 -71.63 30.88 -19.49
N ASN A 308 -70.67 31.64 -20.02
CA ASN A 308 -70.77 33.10 -20.18
C ASN A 308 -71.14 33.57 -21.60
N HIS A 309 -71.47 32.65 -22.52
CA HIS A 309 -71.75 32.98 -23.92
C HIS A 309 -73.03 33.85 -24.12
N ASP A 310 -73.88 33.98 -23.10
CA ASP A 310 -75.11 34.79 -23.13
C ASP A 310 -74.94 36.23 -22.58
N VAL A 311 -73.75 36.61 -22.13
CA VAL A 311 -73.49 37.97 -21.61
C VAL A 311 -73.01 38.87 -22.75
N LYS A 312 -73.75 39.95 -23.04
CA LYS A 312 -73.37 40.94 -24.06
C LYS A 312 -72.00 41.54 -23.72
N ASP A 313 -71.19 41.81 -24.75
CA ASP A 313 -69.83 42.37 -24.62
C ASP A 313 -69.83 43.87 -24.27
N VAL A 314 -70.71 44.25 -23.33
CA VAL A 314 -71.01 45.62 -22.89
C VAL A 314 -70.46 45.83 -21.48
N VAL A 315 -69.92 47.01 -21.21
CA VAL A 315 -69.43 47.41 -19.89
C VAL A 315 -70.45 48.33 -19.20
N PHE A 316 -70.92 47.96 -18.02
CA PHE A 316 -71.76 48.85 -17.23
C PHE A 316 -70.92 49.76 -16.34
N ILE A 317 -71.12 51.07 -16.44
CA ILE A 317 -70.41 52.09 -15.66
C ILE A 317 -71.40 52.80 -14.73
N SER A 318 -71.14 52.68 -13.44
CA SER A 318 -71.86 53.41 -12.40
C SER A 318 -70.89 54.26 -11.58
N TYR A 319 -71.28 55.48 -11.24
CA TYR A 319 -70.37 56.46 -10.66
C TYR A 319 -71.07 57.39 -9.69
N SER A 320 -70.31 57.97 -8.75
CA SER A 320 -70.85 59.04 -7.90
C SER A 320 -71.05 60.32 -8.72
N THR A 321 -72.09 61.09 -8.44
CA THR A 321 -72.35 62.38 -9.10
C THR A 321 -71.15 63.35 -9.05
N LYS A 322 -70.28 63.22 -8.04
CA LYS A 322 -69.04 63.99 -7.89
C LYS A 322 -67.98 63.68 -8.93
N ASP A 323 -68.03 62.50 -9.53
CA ASP A 323 -67.07 62.02 -10.52
C ASP A 323 -67.57 62.23 -11.95
N TYR A 324 -68.72 62.88 -12.14
CA TYR A 324 -69.35 63.08 -13.46
C TYR A 324 -68.41 63.74 -14.48
N ASP A 325 -67.75 64.82 -14.10
CA ASP A 325 -66.87 65.57 -15.02
C ASP A 325 -65.68 64.73 -15.46
N TRP A 326 -65.06 63.99 -14.53
CA TRP A 326 -63.96 63.09 -14.83
C TRP A 326 -64.40 61.93 -15.71
N ILE A 327 -65.56 61.33 -15.43
CA ILE A 327 -66.14 60.27 -16.28
C ILE A 327 -66.29 60.77 -17.72
N LYS A 328 -66.91 61.94 -17.90
CA LYS A 328 -67.21 62.49 -19.22
C LYS A 328 -65.95 62.93 -19.98
N GLN A 329 -64.96 63.50 -19.28
CA GLN A 329 -63.77 64.07 -19.92
C GLN A 329 -62.62 63.08 -20.09
N SER A 330 -62.53 62.07 -19.22
CA SER A 330 -61.39 61.16 -19.16
C SER A 330 -61.76 59.70 -19.44
N LEU A 331 -62.87 59.20 -18.89
CA LEU A 331 -63.20 57.78 -19.01
C LEU A 331 -63.95 57.46 -20.30
N LEU A 332 -65.07 58.12 -20.58
CA LEU A 332 -65.90 57.81 -21.76
C LEU A 332 -65.17 57.98 -23.10
N PRO A 333 -64.33 59.02 -23.31
CA PRO A 333 -63.59 59.16 -24.56
C PRO A 333 -62.65 57.98 -24.83
N VAL A 334 -62.04 57.41 -23.79
CA VAL A 334 -61.18 56.23 -23.92
C VAL A 334 -61.98 55.00 -24.35
N PHE A 335 -63.22 54.86 -23.87
CA PHE A 335 -64.10 53.78 -24.30
C PHE A 335 -64.55 53.96 -25.74
N ASP A 336 -64.90 55.19 -26.13
CA ASP A 336 -65.30 55.54 -27.49
C ASP A 336 -64.13 55.33 -28.49
N GLU A 337 -62.91 55.78 -28.15
CA GLU A 337 -61.70 55.59 -28.98
C GLU A 337 -61.34 54.12 -29.18
N ASN A 338 -61.59 53.28 -28.17
CA ASN A 338 -61.29 51.85 -28.23
C ASN A 338 -62.48 51.00 -28.72
N GLY A 339 -63.60 51.63 -29.12
CA GLY A 339 -64.78 50.94 -29.63
C GLY A 339 -65.44 50.00 -28.62
N VAL A 340 -65.32 50.29 -27.32
CA VAL A 340 -65.90 49.48 -26.25
C VAL A 340 -67.34 49.95 -26.00
N GLU A 341 -68.31 49.06 -26.15
CA GLU A 341 -69.71 49.37 -25.87
C GLU A 341 -69.95 49.47 -24.35
N TYR A 342 -70.62 50.52 -23.89
CA TYR A 342 -70.91 50.73 -22.48
C TYR A 342 -72.30 51.28 -22.22
N VAL A 343 -72.81 51.00 -21.02
CA VAL A 343 -74.08 51.50 -20.49
C VAL A 343 -73.78 52.29 -19.24
N ILE A 344 -74.29 53.52 -19.13
CA ILE A 344 -74.12 54.35 -17.93
C ILE A 344 -75.44 54.59 -17.19
N HIS A 345 -75.40 54.43 -15.87
CA HIS A 345 -76.60 54.50 -15.02
C HIS A 345 -77.39 55.81 -15.08
N SER A 346 -76.73 56.93 -15.44
CA SER A 346 -77.38 58.25 -15.49
C SER A 346 -77.99 58.61 -16.84
N ARG A 347 -77.72 57.84 -17.91
CA ARG A 347 -78.14 58.16 -19.29
C ARG A 347 -78.94 57.03 -19.92
N ASP A 348 -78.52 55.79 -19.70
CA ASP A 348 -78.94 54.64 -20.52
C ASP A 348 -79.97 53.74 -19.83
N PHE A 349 -80.48 54.15 -18.66
CA PHE A 349 -81.55 53.44 -17.96
C PHE A 349 -82.89 53.60 -18.68
N VAL A 350 -83.67 52.52 -18.72
CA VAL A 350 -84.96 52.49 -19.42
C VAL A 350 -85.97 53.34 -18.64
N PRO A 351 -86.56 54.39 -19.25
CA PRO A 351 -87.56 55.22 -18.59
C PRO A 351 -88.79 54.40 -18.17
N GLY A 352 -89.32 54.66 -16.97
CA GLY A 352 -90.50 53.97 -16.44
C GLY A 352 -90.21 52.67 -15.68
N LYS A 353 -88.98 52.14 -15.75
CA LYS A 353 -88.53 50.99 -14.95
C LYS A 353 -87.91 51.45 -13.63
N VAL A 354 -88.14 50.72 -12.54
CA VAL A 354 -87.61 51.09 -11.21
C VAL A 354 -86.08 51.04 -11.21
N TRP A 355 -85.47 51.95 -10.47
CA TRP A 355 -84.01 52.16 -10.46
C TRP A 355 -83.23 50.88 -10.13
N GLN A 356 -83.69 50.12 -9.14
CA GLN A 356 -83.04 48.89 -8.70
C GLN A 356 -83.03 47.81 -9.80
N GLU A 357 -84.11 47.70 -10.57
CA GLU A 357 -84.18 46.72 -11.66
C GLU A 357 -83.33 47.16 -12.86
N ASN A 358 -83.31 48.45 -13.20
CA ASN A 358 -82.38 48.96 -14.22
C ASN A 358 -80.91 48.70 -13.85
N MET A 359 -80.57 48.89 -12.57
CA MET A 359 -79.24 48.60 -12.05
C MET A 359 -78.93 47.10 -12.10
N ALA A 360 -79.84 46.24 -11.65
CA ALA A 360 -79.67 44.78 -11.68
C ALA A 360 -79.48 44.27 -13.11
N ASP A 361 -80.35 44.66 -14.03
CA ASP A 361 -80.25 44.27 -15.44
C ASP A 361 -78.94 44.72 -16.07
N SER A 362 -78.49 45.95 -15.78
CA SER A 362 -77.24 46.47 -16.34
C SER A 362 -76.02 45.70 -15.78
N VAL A 363 -76.08 45.23 -14.53
CA VAL A 363 -75.03 44.39 -13.94
C VAL A 363 -75.03 42.98 -14.54
N TYR A 364 -76.21 42.37 -14.68
CA TYR A 364 -76.33 40.99 -15.18
C TYR A 364 -76.03 40.87 -16.68
N ASN A 365 -76.43 41.86 -17.46
CA ASN A 365 -76.25 41.83 -18.91
C ASN A 365 -74.91 42.43 -19.38
N SER A 366 -74.04 42.85 -18.45
CA SER A 366 -72.73 43.39 -18.78
C SER A 366 -71.61 42.42 -18.46
N LYS A 367 -70.65 42.31 -19.36
CA LYS A 367 -69.46 41.47 -19.19
C LYS A 367 -68.58 41.95 -18.04
N LYS A 368 -68.53 43.28 -17.82
CA LYS A 368 -67.79 43.94 -16.75
C LYS A 368 -68.60 45.09 -16.16
N VAL A 369 -68.41 45.32 -14.86
CA VAL A 369 -68.99 46.46 -14.15
C VAL A 369 -67.86 47.33 -13.60
N ILE A 370 -67.89 48.61 -13.93
CA ILE A 370 -66.97 49.63 -13.43
C ILE A 370 -67.71 50.53 -12.47
N LEU A 371 -67.16 50.65 -11.25
CA LEU A 371 -67.66 51.58 -10.24
C LEU A 371 -66.61 52.65 -9.98
N VAL A 372 -66.98 53.91 -10.23
CA VAL A 372 -66.10 55.06 -10.02
C VAL A 372 -66.62 55.91 -8.87
N MET A 373 -65.81 56.06 -7.83
CA MET A 373 -66.17 56.83 -6.64
C MET A 373 -64.95 57.57 -6.10
N SER A 374 -65.01 58.89 -6.05
CA SER A 374 -64.03 59.75 -5.38
C SER A 374 -64.08 59.53 -3.86
N LYS A 375 -62.90 59.40 -3.24
CA LYS A 375 -62.74 59.13 -1.82
C LYS A 375 -63.29 60.27 -0.95
N LYS A 376 -64.55 60.17 -0.54
CA LYS A 376 -64.99 60.48 0.84
C LYS A 376 -66.24 59.68 1.19
N LEU A 377 -66.08 58.44 1.65
CA LEU A 377 -66.96 57.78 2.63
C LEU A 377 -66.19 56.64 3.35
N PRO A 378 -66.43 56.41 4.66
CA PRO A 378 -65.61 55.58 5.53
C PRO A 378 -65.95 54.10 5.34
N PHE A 379 -65.43 53.50 4.26
CA PHE A 379 -65.64 52.10 3.92
C PHE A 379 -64.95 51.08 4.86
N LYS A 380 -64.47 51.54 6.04
CA LYS A 380 -63.89 50.69 7.09
C LYS A 380 -64.90 50.25 8.16
N ARG A 381 -66.17 50.69 8.14
CA ARG A 381 -67.16 50.34 9.18
C ARG A 381 -68.36 49.46 8.76
N VAL A 382 -68.56 49.17 7.47
CA VAL A 382 -69.78 48.43 7.01
C VAL A 382 -69.62 46.90 7.00
N LEU A 383 -68.42 46.36 7.27
CA LEU A 383 -68.24 44.89 7.43
C LEU A 383 -68.44 44.39 8.87
N GLN A 384 -68.82 45.25 9.81
CA GLN A 384 -69.25 44.84 11.14
C GLN A 384 -70.74 45.09 11.31
N GLY A 385 -71.54 44.12 10.86
CA GLY A 385 -72.83 43.84 11.49
C GLY A 385 -74.07 44.14 10.65
N ARG A 386 -74.69 43.03 10.25
CA ARG A 386 -76.13 42.79 10.03
C ARG A 386 -76.81 43.50 8.85
N ASP A 387 -77.54 42.65 8.10
CA ASP A 387 -78.41 42.93 6.96
C ASP A 387 -77.85 43.81 5.86
N VAL A 388 -77.18 43.14 4.93
CA VAL A 388 -76.86 43.71 3.64
C VAL A 388 -77.59 42.92 2.57
N ASP A 389 -78.91 43.08 2.56
CA ASP A 389 -79.84 42.40 1.64
C ASP A 389 -79.56 42.76 0.17
N GLY A 390 -79.45 41.71 -0.64
CA GLY A 390 -79.70 41.69 -2.09
C GLY A 390 -78.68 42.39 -3.00
N ALA A 391 -78.42 43.68 -2.79
CA ALA A 391 -77.68 44.50 -3.77
C ALA A 391 -76.16 44.42 -3.58
N THR A 392 -75.66 44.30 -2.35
CA THR A 392 -74.22 44.41 -2.05
C THR A 392 -73.43 43.13 -2.31
N GLN A 393 -74.11 41.98 -2.37
CA GLN A 393 -73.50 40.70 -2.71
C GLN A 393 -73.32 40.53 -4.24
N MET A 394 -74.22 41.08 -5.07
CA MET A 394 -74.08 41.10 -6.55
C MET A 394 -72.82 41.81 -7.03
N TYR A 395 -72.32 42.69 -6.18
CA TYR A 395 -71.25 43.61 -6.45
C TYR A 395 -69.88 42.89 -6.36
N HIS A 396 -69.70 41.78 -5.64
CA HIS A 396 -68.35 41.29 -5.30
C HIS A 396 -67.60 40.47 -6.37
N GLU A 397 -68.23 39.99 -7.44
CA GLU A 397 -67.59 38.98 -8.31
C GLU A 397 -67.06 39.48 -9.68
N ARG A 398 -67.29 40.73 -10.10
CA ARG A 398 -66.88 41.24 -11.43
C ARG A 398 -66.45 42.73 -11.49
N ARG A 399 -65.65 43.22 -10.53
CA ARG A 399 -65.28 44.66 -10.47
C ARG A 399 -63.85 44.98 -10.86
N PHE A 400 -63.69 46.13 -11.53
CA PHE A 400 -62.49 46.94 -11.52
C PHE A 400 -62.80 48.26 -10.80
N PHE A 401 -61.95 48.65 -9.85
CA PHE A 401 -62.05 49.94 -9.16
C PHE A 401 -61.06 50.92 -9.79
N VAL A 402 -61.54 52.10 -10.17
CA VAL A 402 -60.70 53.18 -10.68
C VAL A 402 -60.80 54.34 -9.68
N ASP A 403 -59.66 54.69 -9.07
CA ASP A 403 -59.55 55.82 -8.12
C ASP A 403 -59.29 57.10 -8.91
N SER A 404 -60.24 58.06 -8.84
CA SER A 404 -60.10 59.37 -9.48
C SER A 404 -59.12 60.30 -8.75
N GLY A 405 -58.62 59.91 -7.57
CA GLY A 405 -57.77 60.74 -6.71
C GLY A 405 -56.25 60.54 -6.85
N ALA A 406 -55.77 59.98 -7.96
CA ALA A 406 -54.34 59.73 -8.18
C ALA A 406 -53.83 60.33 -9.50
N TYR A 407 -54.05 61.64 -9.70
CA TYR A 407 -53.20 62.52 -10.52
C TYR A 407 -53.20 63.92 -9.94
#